data_AF-A0A4R2HCP0-F1
#
_entry.id   AF-A0A4R2HCP0-F1
#
_cell.length_a   1.000
_cell.length_b   1.000
_cell.length_c   1.000
_cell.angle_alpha   90.00
_cell.angle_beta   90.00
_cell.angle_gamma   90.00
#
_symmetry.space_group_name_H-M   'P 1'
#
loop_
_entity.id
_entity.type
_entity.pdbx_description
1 polymer ?
#
loop_
_entity_poly.entity_id
_entity_poly.type
_entity_poly.pdbx_seq_one_letter_code
_entity_poly.pdbx_strand_id
1 'polypeptide(L)' 'MEFTQELRAVYPTEIIEVRGNANALAITLVRETNAKSFIAKLKNRFKNLNQPRVLFIRCEGIEAVEKIVLV' A
#
# COMPACT_ATOMS: atom_id res chain seq x y z
N MET A 1 -7.47 -5.85 -12.41
CA MET A 1 -7.78 -4.78 -11.43
C MET A 1 -8.19 -5.36 -10.06
N GLU A 2 -7.66 -6.53 -9.65
CA GLU A 2 -8.07 -7.20 -8.40
C GLU A 2 -7.25 -6.79 -7.17
N PHE A 3 -5.94 -6.62 -7.31
CA PHE A 3 -5.04 -6.30 -6.20
C PHE A 3 -5.39 -4.97 -5.48
N THR A 4 -5.85 -3.98 -6.24
CA THR A 4 -6.28 -2.67 -5.68
C THR A 4 -7.55 -2.80 -4.84
N GLN A 5 -8.48 -3.66 -5.27
CA GLN A 5 -9.71 -3.94 -4.54
C GLN A 5 -9.41 -4.79 -3.29
N GLU A 6 -8.52 -5.77 -3.42
CA GLU A 6 -8.06 -6.61 -2.31
C GLU A 6 -7.37 -5.77 -1.23
N LEU A 7 -6.50 -4.84 -1.59
CA LEU A 7 -5.87 -3.93 -0.62
C LEU A 7 -6.90 -3.14 0.18
N ARG A 8 -7.90 -2.54 -0.49
CA ARG A 8 -8.98 -1.81 0.19
C ARG A 8 -9.85 -2.72 1.05
N ALA A 9 -10.06 -3.97 0.64
CA ALA A 9 -10.85 -4.94 1.40
C ALA A 9 -10.10 -5.46 2.64
N VAL A 10 -8.77 -5.63 2.55
CA VAL A 10 -7.94 -6.13 3.67
C VAL A 10 -7.67 -5.03 4.70
N TYR A 11 -7.52 -3.78 4.24
CA TYR A 11 -7.15 -2.64 5.08
C TYR A 11 -8.14 -1.46 4.98
N PRO A 12 -9.45 -1.67 5.19
CA PRO A 12 -10.47 -0.65 4.95
C PRO A 12 -10.39 0.52 5.94
N THR A 13 -9.80 0.31 7.12
CA THR A 13 -9.66 1.32 8.18
C THR A 13 -8.33 2.07 8.11
N GLU A 14 -7.31 1.48 7.48
CA GLU A 14 -5.97 2.05 7.37
C GLU A 14 -5.78 2.78 6.02
N ILE A 15 -6.47 2.33 4.96
CA ILE A 15 -6.37 2.90 3.61
C ILE A 15 -7.55 3.83 3.34
N ILE A 16 -7.24 5.10 3.06
CA ILE A 16 -8.21 6.07 2.54
C ILE A 16 -8.40 5.87 1.03
N GLU A 17 -7.29 5.77 0.31
CA GLU A 17 -7.31 5.77 -1.13
C GLU A 17 -6.20 4.91 -1.73
N VAL A 18 -6.50 4.22 -2.82
CA VAL A 18 -5.51 3.57 -3.67
C VAL A 18 -5.70 4.04 -5.10
N ARG A 19 -4.65 4.62 -5.69
CA ARG A 19 -4.61 5.05 -7.10
C ARG A 19 -3.43 4.39 -7.80
N GLY A 20 -3.54 4.17 -9.11
CA GLY A 20 -2.42 3.68 -9.92
C GLY A 20 -2.81 2.55 -10.86
N ASN A 21 -1.82 1.82 -11.34
CA ASN A 21 -1.96 0.77 -12.34
C ASN A 21 -1.29 -0.54 -11.88
N ALA A 22 -1.20 -1.53 -12.77
CA ALA A 22 -0.67 -2.85 -12.43
C ALA A 22 0.81 -2.84 -12.00
N ASN A 23 1.59 -1.84 -12.44
CA ASN A 23 3.03 -1.74 -12.20
C ASN A 23 3.36 -0.88 -10.98
N ALA A 24 2.58 0.17 -10.74
CA ALA A 24 2.80 1.14 -9.68
C ALA A 24 1.48 1.57 -9.02
N LEU A 25 1.44 1.49 -7.68
CA LEU A 25 0.29 1.87 -6.87
C LEU A 25 0.68 2.93 -5.84
N ALA A 26 -0.11 3.98 -5.75
CA ALA A 26 -0.06 4.97 -4.69
C ALA A 26 -1.16 4.65 -3.66
N ILE A 27 -0.76 4.44 -2.42
CA ILE A 27 -1.64 4.20 -1.27
C ILE A 27 -1.57 5.43 -0.37
N THR A 28 -2.73 6.01 -0.09
CA THR A 28 -2.90 7.03 0.95
C THR A 28 -3.51 6.38 2.17
N LEU A 29 -2.75 6.36 3.26
CA LEU A 29 -3.16 5.85 4.56
C LEU A 29 -3.79 6.95 5.41
N VAL A 30 -4.61 6.56 6.38
CA VAL A 30 -5.09 7.47 7.42
C VAL A 30 -3.90 8.05 8.18
N ARG A 31 -3.99 9.33 8.56
CA ARG A 31 -2.91 10.04 9.26
C ARG A 31 -2.38 9.31 10.50
N GLU A 32 -3.25 8.65 11.24
CA GLU A 32 -2.93 7.90 12.46
C GLU A 32 -2.24 6.55 12.18
N THR A 33 -2.22 6.11 10.92
CA THR A 33 -1.62 4.84 10.53
C THR A 33 -0.09 4.96 10.51
N ASN A 34 0.58 4.03 11.17
CA ASN A 34 2.03 3.92 11.10
C ASN A 34 2.45 3.27 9.77
N ALA A 35 2.95 4.08 8.83
CA ALA A 35 3.40 3.62 7.52
C ALA A 35 4.42 2.48 7.58
N LYS A 36 5.39 2.52 8.52
CA LYS A 36 6.42 1.47 8.65
C LYS A 36 5.81 0.13 9.06
N SER A 37 4.91 0.15 10.05
CA SER A 37 4.19 -1.06 10.47
C SER A 37 3.29 -1.59 9.35
N PHE A 38 2.62 -0.70 8.63
CA PHE A 38 1.78 -1.07 7.50
C PHE A 38 2.59 -1.72 6.37
N ILE A 39 3.76 -1.16 6.04
CA ILE A 39 4.71 -1.74 5.08
C ILE A 39 5.13 -3.16 5.49
N ALA A 40 5.40 -3.39 6.77
CA ALA A 40 5.76 -4.72 7.27
C ALA A 40 4.59 -5.72 7.11
N LYS A 41 3.35 -5.30 7.44
CA LYS A 41 2.15 -6.11 7.22
C LYS A 41 1.96 -6.46 5.74
N LEU A 42 2.09 -5.47 4.86
CA LEU A 42 2.01 -5.63 3.41
C LEU A 42 3.02 -6.65 2.91
N LYS A 43 4.31 -6.47 3.23
CA LYS A 43 5.39 -7.38 2.82
C LYS A 43 5.13 -8.81 3.29
N ASN A 44 4.68 -8.99 4.53
CA ASN A 44 4.42 -10.33 5.05
C ASN A 44 3.23 -11.02 4.35
N ARG A 45 2.18 -10.26 4.04
CA ARG A 45 0.97 -10.80 3.40
C ARG A 45 1.18 -11.08 1.91
N PHE A 46 1.95 -10.23 1.24
CA PHE A 46 2.17 -10.27 -0.22
C PHE A 46 3.58 -10.69 -0.61
N LYS A 47 4.20 -11.57 0.19
CA LYS A 47 5.57 -12.09 -0.03
C LYS A 47 5.75 -13.06 -1.20
N ASN A 48 4.66 -13.43 -1.87
CA ASN A 48 4.63 -14.42 -2.94
C ASN A 48 3.88 -13.85 -4.15
N LEU A 49 4.20 -12.63 -4.55
CA LEU A 49 3.57 -12.04 -5.73
C LEU A 49 4.22 -12.62 -6.98
N ASN A 50 3.41 -13.15 -7.90
CA ASN A 50 3.91 -13.65 -9.18
C ASN A 50 4.63 -12.58 -10.02
N GLN A 51 4.37 -11.30 -9.76
CA GLN A 51 5.02 -10.18 -10.43
C GLN A 51 5.37 -9.09 -9.41
N PRO A 52 6.58 -8.49 -9.52
CA PRO A 52 6.98 -7.42 -8.64
C PRO A 52 6.05 -6.20 -8.81
N ARG A 53 5.70 -5.57 -7.70
CA ARG A 53 4.85 -4.37 -7.71
C ARG A 53 5.49 -3.26 -6.91
N VAL A 54 5.50 -2.06 -7.49
CA VAL A 54 5.98 -0.86 -6.80
C VAL A 54 4.82 -0.20 -6.07
N LEU A 55 4.99 0.07 -4.77
CA LEU A 55 4.02 0.82 -4.00
C LEU A 55 4.65 2.09 -3.43
N PHE A 56 3.90 3.17 -3.54
CA PHE A 56 4.18 4.46 -2.93
C PHE A 56 3.17 4.66 -1.82
N ILE A 57 3.64 4.68 -0.58
CA ILE A 57 2.80 4.75 0.61
C ILE A 57 3.03 6.10 1.26
N ARG A 58 1.95 6.82 1.51
CA ARG A 58 1.95 8.08 2.26
C ARG A 58 0.83 8.08 3.28
N CYS A 59 0.98 8.84 4.34
CA CYS A 59 -0.12 9.11 5.26
C CYS A 59 -0.77 10.45 4.90
N GLU A 60 -2.07 10.56 5.16
CA GLU A 60 -2.82 11.78 4.94
C GLU A 60 -2.21 12.96 5.72
N GLY A 61 -2.00 14.07 5.03
CA GLY A 61 -1.39 15.27 5.60
C GLY A 61 0.11 15.17 5.90
N ILE A 62 0.78 14.09 5.48
CA ILE A 62 2.22 13.91 5.60
C ILE A 62 2.84 13.91 4.19
N GLU A 63 3.81 14.79 3.95
CA GLU A 63 4.49 14.91 2.65
C GLU A 63 5.49 13.76 2.39
N ALA A 64 5.92 13.05 3.44
CA ALA A 64 6.81 11.91 3.31
C ALA A 64 6.12 10.75 2.56
N VAL A 65 6.79 10.28 1.50
CA VAL A 65 6.36 9.14 0.69
C VAL A 65 7.39 8.02 0.84
N GLU A 66 6.93 6.87 1.31
CA GLU A 66 7.72 5.65 1.40
C GLU A 66 7.53 4.83 0.13
N LYS A 67 8.62 4.56 -0.59
CA LYS A 67 8.60 3.68 -1.76
C LYS A 67 9.03 2.28 -1.36
N ILE A 68 8.18 1.30 -1.66
CA ILE A 68 8.49 -0.12 -1.46
C ILE A 68 8.29 -0.91 -2.75
N VAL A 69 9.02 -2.02 -2.86
CA VAL A 69 8.79 -3.02 -3.91
C VAL A 69 8.36 -4.29 -3.20
N LEU A 70 7.20 -4.82 -3.59
CA LEU A 70 6.77 -6.15 -3.20
C LEU A 70 7.23 -7.13 -4.26
N VAL A 71 7.84 -8.22 -3.80
CA VAL A 71 8.30 -9.38 -4.58
C VAL A 71 7.73 -10.63 -3.92
#